data_AF-A0A8J3F7M3-F1
#
_entry.id   AF-A0A8J3F7M3-F1
#
_cell.length_a   1.000
_cell.length_b   1.000
_cell.length_c   1.000
_cell.angle_alpha   90.00
_cell.angle_beta   90.00
_cell.angle_gamma   90.00
#
_symmetry.space_group_name_H-M   'P 1'
#
loop_
_entity.id
_entity.type
_entity.pdbx_description
1 polymer ?
#
loop_
_entity_poly.entity_id
_entity_poly.type
_entity_poly.pdbx_seq_one_letter_code
_entity_poly.pdbx_strand_id
1 'polypeptide(L)'
;MSERGYIGIPDNGGVTARYLHWADGPDILIPTLRAIWDGFGRDSRAMAAALLAEDWSQLSAARQRTGPYRIVPGVGQPSPGGTRARPARIRLVEPIGAWLGWLYVVDPDSDTVTVYEATVHDRWLHHSVHELHTLVPAPVKPTAQG
;
A
#
# COMPACT_ATOMS: atom_id res chain seq x y z
N MET A 1 -0.23 17.09 -5.11
CA MET A 1 1.16 16.59 -5.21
C MET A 1 1.09 15.14 -4.79
N SER A 2 1.70 14.23 -5.53
CA SER A 2 1.66 12.83 -5.13
C SER A 2 2.91 12.48 -4.35
N GLU A 3 2.68 11.76 -3.28
CA GLU A 3 3.69 11.46 -2.28
C GLU A 3 4.28 10.09 -2.56
N ARG A 4 5.61 10.01 -2.44
CA ARG A 4 6.35 8.76 -2.53
C ARG A 4 6.24 8.02 -1.21
N GLY A 5 6.24 6.69 -1.27
CA GLY A 5 6.12 5.91 -0.07
C GLY A 5 6.65 4.49 -0.23
N TYR A 6 6.28 3.69 0.75
CA TYR A 6 6.63 2.28 0.81
C TYR A 6 5.41 1.44 1.17
N ILE A 7 5.37 0.22 0.66
CA ILE A 7 4.46 -0.81 1.11
C ILE A 7 5.23 -2.06 1.51
N GLY A 8 4.92 -2.64 2.66
CA GLY A 8 5.70 -3.75 3.19
C GLY A 8 4.97 -4.57 4.23
N ILE A 9 5.73 -5.46 4.87
CA ILE A 9 5.27 -6.32 5.97
C ILE A 9 6.20 -6.17 7.18
N PRO A 10 5.73 -6.46 8.40
CA PRO A 10 6.59 -6.54 9.57
C PRO A 10 7.75 -7.55 9.35
N ASP A 11 8.96 -7.17 9.76
CA ASP A 11 10.15 -8.04 9.74
C ASP A 11 11.03 -7.72 10.95
N ASN A 12 11.25 -8.68 11.85
CA ASN A 12 12.15 -8.66 13.01
C ASN A 12 12.80 -7.29 13.34
N GLY A 13 12.00 -6.43 14.00
CA GLY A 13 12.40 -5.11 14.48
C GLY A 13 12.32 -3.98 13.44
N GLY A 14 11.59 -4.18 12.34
CA GLY A 14 11.45 -3.25 11.24
C GLY A 14 10.39 -3.70 10.23
N VAL A 15 10.51 -3.23 9.00
CA VAL A 15 9.60 -3.52 7.90
C VAL A 15 10.41 -3.92 6.66
N THR A 16 10.05 -5.03 6.04
CA THR A 16 10.52 -5.38 4.70
C THR A 16 9.55 -4.77 3.70
N ALA A 17 10.03 -3.84 2.86
CA ALA A 17 9.16 -3.00 2.03
C ALA A 17 9.64 -2.81 0.60
N ARG A 18 8.69 -2.55 -0.30
CA ARG A 18 8.87 -2.16 -1.69
C ARG A 18 8.50 -0.70 -1.89
N TYR A 19 9.21 -0.06 -2.83
CA TYR A 19 8.97 1.33 -3.16
C TYR A 19 7.61 1.47 -3.86
N LEU A 20 6.88 2.53 -3.52
CA LEU A 20 5.62 2.89 -4.14
C LEU A 20 5.67 4.36 -4.57
N HIS A 21 5.66 4.62 -5.87
CA HIS A 21 5.84 5.96 -6.41
C HIS A 21 4.65 6.88 -6.13
N TRP A 22 3.45 6.38 -6.38
CA TRP A 22 2.16 7.02 -6.11
C TRP A 22 1.57 6.31 -4.89
N ALA A 23 2.02 6.71 -3.70
CA ALA A 23 1.59 6.07 -2.46
C ALA A 23 0.22 6.56 -2.00
N ASP A 24 -0.21 7.73 -2.49
CA ASP A 24 -1.46 8.42 -2.15
C ASP A 24 -1.72 8.50 -0.63
N GLY A 25 -2.77 9.24 -0.23
CA GLY A 25 -3.19 9.29 1.17
C GLY A 25 -3.87 7.99 1.61
N PRO A 26 -3.96 7.75 2.94
CA PRO A 26 -4.60 6.55 3.47
C PRO A 26 -6.09 6.44 3.09
N ASP A 27 -6.75 7.55 2.80
CA ASP A 27 -8.13 7.62 2.29
C ASP A 27 -8.31 6.97 0.91
N ILE A 28 -7.24 6.92 0.10
CA ILE A 28 -7.24 6.29 -1.23
C ILE A 28 -6.62 4.89 -1.16
N LEU A 29 -5.47 4.76 -0.50
CA LEU A 29 -4.73 3.50 -0.55
C LEU A 29 -5.37 2.40 0.30
N ILE A 30 -5.97 2.71 1.46
CA ILE A 30 -6.61 1.67 2.29
C ILE A 30 -7.79 1.00 1.56
N PRO A 31 -8.75 1.73 0.94
CA PRO A 31 -9.77 1.09 0.11
C PRO A 31 -9.19 0.28 -1.06
N THR A 32 -8.10 0.77 -1.68
CA THR A 32 -7.42 0.05 -2.77
C THR A 32 -6.84 -1.28 -2.29
N LEU A 33 -6.19 -1.30 -1.12
CA LEU A 33 -5.64 -2.51 -0.51
C LEU A 33 -6.72 -3.52 -0.13
N ARG A 34 -7.87 -3.07 0.36
CA ARG A 34 -9.03 -3.94 0.61
C ARG A 34 -9.55 -4.59 -0.67
N ALA A 35 -9.66 -3.82 -1.75
CA ALA A 35 -10.11 -4.35 -3.04
C ALA A 35 -9.09 -5.34 -3.65
N ILE A 36 -7.79 -5.09 -3.46
CA ILE A 36 -6.72 -6.04 -3.83
C ILE A 36 -6.87 -7.31 -3.00
N TRP A 37 -7.01 -7.20 -1.68
CA TRP A 37 -7.17 -8.32 -0.74
C TRP A 37 -8.36 -9.22 -1.10
N ASP A 38 -9.53 -8.63 -1.38
CA ASP A 38 -10.69 -9.37 -1.89
C ASP A 38 -10.37 -10.07 -3.22
N GLY A 39 -9.57 -9.43 -4.08
CA GLY A 39 -9.06 -10.02 -5.32
C GLY A 39 -8.18 -11.26 -5.12
N PHE A 40 -7.51 -11.38 -3.97
CA PHE A 40 -6.75 -12.56 -3.53
C PHE A 40 -7.60 -13.58 -2.75
N GLY A 41 -8.93 -13.42 -2.75
CA GLY A 41 -9.80 -14.31 -1.98
C GLY A 41 -9.62 -14.15 -0.47
N ARG A 42 -9.21 -12.95 -0.03
CA ARG A 42 -8.93 -12.61 1.37
C ARG A 42 -7.73 -13.35 1.98
N ASP A 43 -6.80 -13.80 1.15
CA ASP A 43 -5.52 -14.35 1.59
C ASP A 43 -4.48 -13.22 1.73
N SER A 44 -4.29 -12.75 2.96
CA SER A 44 -3.34 -11.68 3.26
C SER A 44 -1.88 -12.08 3.01
N ARG A 45 -1.52 -13.36 3.13
CA ARG A 45 -0.16 -13.83 2.84
C ARG A 45 0.11 -13.84 1.35
N ALA A 46 -0.83 -14.33 0.54
CA ALA A 46 -0.72 -14.28 -0.90
C ALA A 46 -0.67 -12.84 -1.43
N MET A 47 -1.52 -11.96 -0.89
CA MET A 47 -1.48 -10.54 -1.20
C MET A 47 -0.14 -9.90 -0.82
N ALA A 48 0.34 -10.12 0.40
CA ALA A 48 1.62 -9.58 0.87
C ALA A 48 2.80 -10.05 0.00
N ALA A 49 2.83 -11.33 -0.37
CA ALA A 49 3.85 -11.87 -1.27
C ALA A 49 3.80 -11.18 -2.65
N ALA A 50 2.60 -10.93 -3.18
CA ALA A 50 2.45 -10.20 -4.44
C ALA A 50 2.92 -8.75 -4.32
N LEU A 51 2.55 -8.04 -3.26
CA LEU A 51 2.99 -6.66 -3.00
C LEU A 51 4.51 -6.54 -2.84
N LEU A 52 5.17 -7.58 -2.29
CA LEU A 52 6.63 -7.61 -2.14
C LEU A 52 7.39 -8.11 -3.37
N ALA A 53 6.70 -8.57 -4.42
CA ALA A 53 7.35 -9.08 -5.62
C ALA A 53 8.06 -7.96 -6.40
N GLU A 54 7.50 -6.75 -6.39
CA GLU A 54 7.93 -5.65 -7.27
C GLU A 54 7.95 -4.29 -6.57
N ASP A 55 8.71 -3.35 -7.11
CA ASP A 55 8.49 -1.93 -6.81
C ASP A 55 7.34 -1.43 -7.67
N TRP A 56 6.50 -0.56 -7.12
CA TRP A 56 5.25 -0.15 -7.74
C TRP A 56 5.32 1.31 -8.16
N SER A 57 4.81 1.58 -9.37
CA SER A 57 4.39 2.92 -9.74
C SER A 57 3.14 3.26 -8.93
N GLN A 58 2.07 2.47 -9.09
CA GLN A 58 0.77 2.67 -8.45
C GLN A 58 0.14 1.31 -8.15
N LEU A 59 -0.65 1.23 -7.08
CA LEU A 59 -1.46 0.06 -6.77
C LEU A 59 -2.86 0.21 -7.38
N SER A 60 -3.43 -0.92 -7.80
CA SER A 60 -4.80 -0.97 -8.32
C SER A 60 -5.35 -2.37 -8.27
N ALA A 61 -6.57 -2.51 -7.76
CA ALA A 61 -7.32 -3.77 -7.82
C ALA A 61 -7.83 -4.13 -9.23
N ALA A 62 -7.60 -3.27 -10.22
CA ALA A 62 -8.06 -3.51 -11.58
C ALA A 62 -7.44 -4.80 -12.16
N ARG A 63 -8.31 -5.70 -12.63
CA ARG A 63 -7.91 -6.96 -13.27
C ARG A 63 -7.71 -6.85 -14.78
N GLN A 64 -8.09 -5.72 -15.38
CA GLN A 64 -8.02 -5.49 -16.82
C GLN A 64 -6.97 -4.44 -17.17
N ARG A 65 -6.34 -4.61 -18.34
CA ARG A 65 -5.33 -3.70 -18.88
C ARG A 65 -6.02 -2.53 -19.59
N THR A 66 -5.72 -1.31 -19.18
CA THR A 66 -5.95 -0.11 -19.98
C THR A 66 -4.61 0.53 -20.31
N GLY A 67 -4.25 0.57 -21.60
CA GLY A 67 -3.03 1.24 -22.09
C GLY A 67 -1.78 0.36 -22.29
N PRO A 68 -0.64 0.99 -22.64
CA PRO A 68 0.57 0.30 -23.10
C PRO A 68 1.46 -0.24 -21.98
N TYR A 69 1.19 0.09 -20.72
CA TYR A 69 2.05 -0.28 -19.59
C TYR A 69 1.73 -1.68 -19.06
N ARG A 70 2.74 -2.38 -18.54
CA ARG A 70 2.56 -3.65 -17.83
C ARG A 70 1.77 -3.40 -16.55
N ILE A 71 0.69 -4.15 -16.38
CA ILE A 71 -0.10 -4.22 -15.14
C ILE A 71 -0.01 -5.65 -14.62
N VAL A 72 0.27 -5.80 -13.32
CA VAL A 72 0.07 -7.06 -12.60
C VAL A 72 -1.40 -7.11 -12.20
N PRO A 73 -2.22 -8.00 -12.81
CA PRO A 73 -3.67 -7.99 -12.61
C PRO A 73 -4.04 -8.09 -11.13
N GLY A 74 -4.91 -7.18 -10.68
CA GLY A 74 -5.39 -7.17 -9.30
C GLY A 74 -4.36 -6.71 -8.27
N VAL A 75 -3.20 -6.18 -8.67
CA VAL A 75 -2.19 -5.63 -7.75
C VAL A 75 -1.82 -4.20 -8.12
N GLY A 76 -1.43 -3.96 -9.37
CA GLY A 76 -1.04 -2.61 -9.80
C GLY A 76 -0.04 -2.56 -10.94
N GLN A 77 0.51 -1.38 -11.14
CA GLN A 77 1.51 -1.10 -12.16
C GLN A 77 2.90 -1.09 -11.54
N PRO A 78 3.82 -1.95 -11.98
CA PRO A 78 5.23 -1.91 -11.58
C PRO A 78 5.90 -0.57 -11.93
N SER A 79 6.92 -0.21 -11.17
CA SER A 79 7.74 0.97 -11.42
C SER A 79 8.42 0.87 -12.80
N PRO A 80 8.36 1.92 -13.65
CA PRO A 80 9.03 1.91 -14.96
C PRO A 80 10.56 1.74 -14.87
N GLY A 81 11.15 2.13 -13.74
CA GLY A 81 12.58 1.93 -13.46
C GLY A 81 12.95 0.49 -13.07
N GLY A 82 11.97 -0.42 -13.07
CA GLY A 82 12.13 -1.79 -12.65
C GLY A 82 12.08 -1.96 -11.13
N THR A 83 12.18 -3.22 -10.72
CA THR A 83 12.19 -3.65 -9.33
C THR A 83 13.63 -3.72 -8.83
N ARG A 84 13.92 -3.06 -7.70
CA ARG A 84 15.21 -3.21 -7.02
C ARG A 84 15.45 -4.67 -6.66
N ALA A 85 16.69 -5.13 -6.78
CA ALA A 85 17.04 -6.53 -6.54
C ALA A 85 16.67 -7.04 -5.14
N ARG A 86 16.60 -6.15 -4.14
CA ARG A 86 16.18 -6.48 -2.77
C ARG A 86 15.14 -5.47 -2.28
N PRO A 87 14.12 -5.92 -1.53
CA PRO A 87 13.27 -5.02 -0.76
C PRO A 87 14.10 -4.14 0.17
N ALA A 88 13.61 -2.94 0.47
CA ALA A 88 14.16 -2.10 1.51
C ALA A 88 13.88 -2.71 2.89
N ARG A 89 14.82 -2.52 3.82
CA ARG A 89 14.60 -2.82 5.24
C ARG A 89 14.49 -1.49 5.98
N ILE A 90 13.29 -1.18 6.45
CA ILE A 90 12.98 0.08 7.13
C ILE A 90 12.99 -0.17 8.63
N ARG A 91 13.79 0.60 9.36
CA ARG A 91 13.73 0.68 10.83
C ARG A 91 12.94 1.94 11.18
N LEU A 92 11.82 1.79 11.89
CA LEU A 92 10.93 2.91 12.22
C LEU A 92 11.61 3.99 13.10
N VAL A 93 12.67 3.61 13.80
CA VAL A 93 13.46 4.50 14.69
C VAL A 93 14.60 5.22 13.97
N GLU A 94 14.95 4.82 12.75
CA GLU A 94 16.05 5.43 11.99
C GLU A 94 15.56 6.62 11.16
N PRO A 95 16.43 7.62 10.92
CA PRO A 95 16.10 8.75 10.05
C PRO A 95 15.73 8.31 8.63
N ILE A 96 14.67 8.90 8.07
CA ILE A 96 14.12 8.54 6.75
C ILE A 96 15.04 8.95 5.59
N GLY A 97 15.80 10.04 5.75
CA GLY A 97 16.80 10.51 4.77
C GLY A 97 16.22 10.90 3.40
N ALA A 98 14.89 11.05 3.29
CA ALA A 98 14.18 11.36 2.06
C ALA A 98 12.80 11.95 2.34
N TRP A 99 12.32 12.77 1.39
CA TRP A 99 10.93 13.24 1.36
C TRP A 99 10.01 12.10 0.91
N LEU A 100 9.58 11.29 1.86
CA LEU A 100 8.48 10.34 1.71
C LEU A 100 7.23 10.94 2.37
N GLY A 101 6.04 10.48 1.96
CA GLY A 101 4.79 10.79 2.66
C GLY A 101 4.35 9.63 3.55
N TRP A 102 4.39 8.40 3.03
CA TRP A 102 3.69 7.28 3.65
C TRP A 102 4.47 5.97 3.67
N LEU A 103 4.23 5.17 4.70
CA LEU A 103 4.59 3.76 4.80
C LEU A 103 3.37 2.95 5.21
N TYR A 104 3.00 1.99 4.37
CA TYR A 104 1.89 1.07 4.60
C TYR A 104 2.45 -0.31 4.96
N VAL A 105 2.13 -0.79 6.16
CA VAL A 105 2.61 -2.07 6.68
C VAL A 105 1.43 -3.02 6.77
N VAL A 106 1.36 -3.97 5.82
CA VAL A 106 0.39 -5.06 5.82
C VAL A 106 0.87 -6.14 6.80
N ASP A 107 0.10 -6.39 7.83
CA ASP A 107 0.31 -7.51 8.74
C ASP A 107 -0.60 -8.68 8.32
N PRO A 108 -0.06 -9.73 7.69
CA PRO A 108 -0.84 -10.87 7.22
C PRO A 108 -1.27 -11.82 8.33
N ASP A 109 -0.76 -11.66 9.57
CA ASP A 109 -1.17 -12.49 10.70
C ASP A 109 -2.40 -11.90 11.41
N SER A 110 -2.59 -10.58 11.32
CA SER A 110 -3.74 -9.87 11.92
C SER A 110 -4.74 -9.32 10.89
N ASP A 111 -4.49 -9.47 9.59
CA ASP A 111 -5.28 -8.88 8.51
C ASP A 111 -5.45 -7.37 8.65
N THR A 112 -4.39 -6.68 9.08
CA THR A 112 -4.39 -5.23 9.28
C THR A 112 -3.38 -4.51 8.41
N VAL A 113 -3.60 -3.22 8.22
CA VAL A 113 -2.65 -2.29 7.63
C VAL A 113 -2.36 -1.20 8.65
N THR A 114 -1.11 -1.11 9.08
CA THR A 114 -0.63 0.01 9.89
C THR A 114 -0.01 1.06 8.97
N VAL A 115 -0.44 2.30 9.12
CA VAL A 115 0.00 3.45 8.33
C VAL A 115 0.93 4.30 9.17
N TYR A 116 2.08 4.63 8.60
CA TYR A 116 3.01 5.61 9.16
C TYR A 116 3.15 6.79 8.21
N GLU A 117 3.21 7.98 8.80
CA GLU A 117 3.50 9.22 8.09
C GLU A 117 4.95 9.62 8.33
N ALA A 118 5.63 10.03 7.27
CA ALA A 118 6.97 10.60 7.37
C ALA A 118 6.86 12.08 7.76
N THR A 119 7.57 12.47 8.82
CA THR A 119 7.54 13.84 9.31
C THR A 119 8.70 14.69 8.79
N VAL A 120 8.56 16.01 8.89
CA VAL A 120 9.62 17.00 8.60
C VAL A 120 10.88 16.83 9.47
N HIS A 121 10.83 15.99 10.51
CA HIS A 121 11.97 15.67 11.37
C HIS A 121 12.61 14.31 11.02
N ASP A 122 12.37 13.80 9.81
CA ASP A 122 12.89 12.53 9.30
C ASP A 122 12.51 11.31 10.16
N ARG A 123 11.30 11.30 10.73
CA ARG A 123 10.80 10.18 11.55
C ARG A 123 9.51 9.61 11.00
N TRP A 124 9.35 8.29 11.14
CA TRP A 124 8.07 7.62 10.97
C TRP A 124 7.23 7.82 12.23
N LEU A 125 6.06 8.44 12.09
CA LEU A 125 5.06 8.48 13.14
C LEU A 125 3.91 7.54 12.80
N HIS A 126 3.48 6.77 13.79
CA HIS A 126 2.28 5.98 13.67
C HIS A 126 1.09 6.92 13.40
N HIS A 127 0.39 6.70 12.29
CA HIS A 127 -0.76 7.50 11.88
C HIS A 127 -2.07 6.77 12.21
N SER A 128 -2.26 5.54 11.71
CA SER A 128 -3.49 4.76 11.95
C SER A 128 -3.33 3.27 11.68
N VAL A 129 -4.28 2.46 12.17
CA VAL A 129 -4.40 1.03 11.89
C VAL A 129 -5.77 0.77 11.27
N HIS A 130 -5.82 -0.05 10.23
CA HIS A 130 -7.03 -0.40 9.50
C HIS A 130 -7.13 -1.90 9.33
N GLU A 131 -8.30 -2.47 9.58
CA GLU A 131 -8.56 -3.87 9.21
C GLU A 131 -8.83 -3.96 7.70
N LEU A 132 -8.34 -5.02 7.07
CA LEU A 132 -8.61 -5.33 5.66
C LEU A 132 -10.06 -5.81 5.46
N HIS A 133 -10.66 -6.44 6.47
CA HIS A 133 -11.99 -7.02 6.40
C HIS A 133 -13.14 -6.03 6.62
N THR A 134 -12.86 -4.81 7.09
CA THR A 134 -13.89 -3.78 7.19
C THR A 134 -14.27 -3.29 5.80
N LEU A 135 -15.49 -3.59 5.34
CA LEU A 135 -16.02 -2.98 4.13
C LEU A 135 -16.19 -1.47 4.34
N VAL A 136 -15.75 -0.67 3.37
CA VAL A 136 -16.21 0.73 3.29
C VAL A 136 -17.70 0.66 2.95
N PRO A 137 -18.61 1.23 3.77
CA PRO A 137 -20.02 1.29 3.40
C PRO A 137 -20.13 2.05 2.08
N ALA A 138 -20.88 1.49 1.13
CA ALA A 138 -21.12 2.16 -0.15
C ALA A 138 -21.68 3.57 0.11
N PRO A 139 -21.25 4.61 -0.63
CA PRO A 139 -21.81 5.93 -0.49
C PRO A 139 -23.32 5.85 -0.71
N VAL A 140 -24.09 6.22 0.31
CA VAL A 140 -25.55 6.29 0.24
C VAL A 140 -25.89 7.31 -0.82
N LYS A 141 -26.44 6.88 -1.97
CA LYS A 141 -26.98 7.80 -2.96
C LYS A 141 -28.10 8.60 -2.29
N PRO A 142 -28.13 9.94 -2.40
CA PRO A 142 -29.25 10.71 -1.90
C PRO A 142 -30.52 10.20 -2.57
N THR A 143 -31.47 9.74 -1.77
CA THR A 143 -32.82 9.45 -2.26
C THR A 143 -33.40 10.79 -2.72
N ALA A 144 -33.57 10.96 -4.03
CA ALA A 144 -34.34 12.07 -4.56
C ALA A 144 -35.75 11.97 -3.96
N GLN A 145 -36.09 12.88 -3.06
CA GLN A 145 -37.48 13.11 -2.68
C GLN A 145 -38.18 13.73 -3.89
N GLY A 146 -39.31 13.12 -4.25
CA GLY A 146 -40.10 13.45 -5.44
C GLY A 146 -40.93 14.71 -5.32
#